data_AF-A0A3M6B7D1-F1
#
_entry.id   AF-A0A3M6B7D1-F1
#
_cell.length_a   1.000
_cell.length_b   1.000
_cell.length_c   1.000
_cell.angle_alpha   90.00
_cell.angle_beta   90.00
_cell.angle_gamma   90.00
#
_symmetry.space_group_name_H-M   'P 1'
#
loop_
_entity.id
_entity.type
_entity.pdbx_description
1 polymer ?
#
loop_
_entity_poly.entity_id
_entity_poly.type
_entity_poly.pdbx_seq_one_letter_code
_entity_poly.pdbx_strand_id
1 'polypeptide(L)'
;MFSDGIFWDSGVHPQEGVESIPARVYERTYPEPSRIIIYRIQVSAFSATWAVLDGRWVENIPNPSWTLPLMKAYGVKGPTSWPIDFPKAEQVQLAFFMPKGTTSPLGNPEFGDEPVVDLETVVATQNFKDESVRTAVFDLRDVKIDHRVWQISLGITLACFALLRLVPEEFSETRILIGIALGAAMTGGVMPYVVPFVTTKRRRLAQNQYLPRARAPKNNQST
;
A
#
# COMPACT_ATOMS: atom_id res chain seq x y z
N MET A 1 -1.12 43.24 -3.80
CA MET A 1 -0.81 43.75 -2.45
C MET A 1 -1.75 42.97 -1.53
N PHE A 2 -1.36 41.74 -1.17
CA PHE A 2 -2.27 40.73 -0.62
C PHE A 2 -1.97 40.48 0.86
N SER A 3 -3.05 40.33 1.62
CA SER A 3 -3.15 40.34 3.07
C SER A 3 -2.63 39.04 3.69
N ASP A 4 -1.73 39.17 4.67
CA ASP A 4 -1.28 38.11 5.57
C ASP A 4 -2.42 37.64 6.48
N GLY A 5 -2.54 36.33 6.68
CA GLY A 5 -3.48 35.70 7.61
C GLY A 5 -2.75 35.18 8.86
N ILE A 6 -3.10 35.72 10.03
CA ILE A 6 -2.54 35.32 11.33
C ILE A 6 -3.43 34.22 11.94
N PHE A 7 -2.84 33.09 12.35
CA PHE A 7 -3.52 31.99 13.03
C PHE A 7 -3.24 32.03 14.54
N TRP A 8 -4.27 31.89 15.39
CA TRP A 8 -4.18 31.99 16.86
C TRP A 8 -4.31 30.62 17.51
N ASP A 9 -3.34 30.23 18.36
CA ASP A 9 -3.44 29.08 19.26
C ASP A 9 -3.51 29.58 20.71
N SER A 10 -4.68 29.52 21.34
CA SER A 10 -4.93 30.04 22.68
C SER A 10 -4.84 28.94 23.73
N GLY A 11 -3.61 28.52 24.05
CA GLY A 11 -3.33 27.51 25.07
C GLY A 11 -3.37 27.99 26.53
N VAL A 12 -3.98 29.15 26.84
CA VAL A 12 -3.95 29.73 28.20
C VAL A 12 -5.31 30.31 28.58
N HIS A 13 -5.85 29.88 29.72
CA HIS A 13 -7.04 30.49 30.33
C HIS A 13 -6.78 31.98 30.59
N PRO A 14 -7.64 32.91 30.12
CA PRO A 14 -7.42 34.32 30.37
C PRO A 14 -7.68 34.62 31.85
N GLN A 15 -6.61 34.94 32.58
CA GLN A 15 -6.73 35.66 33.85
C GLN A 15 -6.98 37.13 33.53
N GLU A 16 -7.97 37.74 34.19
CA GLU A 16 -8.28 39.16 34.06
C GLU A 16 -7.04 39.99 34.44
N GLY A 17 -6.53 40.80 33.51
CA GLY A 17 -5.37 41.70 33.74
C GLY A 17 -4.15 41.52 32.80
N VAL A 18 -4.22 40.66 31.78
CA VAL A 18 -3.11 40.49 30.83
C VAL A 18 -3.22 41.51 29.68
N GLU A 19 -2.32 42.50 29.66
CA GLU A 19 -2.28 43.61 28.69
C GLU A 19 -1.87 43.18 27.26
N SER A 20 -1.23 42.01 27.12
CA SER A 20 -0.78 41.49 25.82
C SER A 20 -0.86 39.97 25.78
N ILE A 21 -1.53 39.42 24.77
CA ILE A 21 -1.56 37.98 24.49
C ILE A 21 -0.25 37.61 23.77
N PRO A 22 0.65 36.82 24.37
CA PRO A 22 1.86 36.38 23.67
C PRO A 22 1.45 35.44 22.54
N ALA A 23 1.55 35.92 21.29
CA ALA A 23 1.26 35.15 20.10
C ALA A 23 2.57 34.74 19.41
N ARG A 24 2.67 33.47 19.06
CA ARG A 24 3.75 32.99 18.19
C ARG A 24 3.28 33.07 16.75
N VAL A 25 3.69 34.14 16.06
CA VAL A 25 3.33 34.37 14.66
C VAL A 25 4.22 33.50 13.77
N TYR A 26 3.59 32.70 12.92
CA TYR A 26 4.27 32.00 11.85
C TYR A 26 3.72 32.52 10.53
N GLU A 27 4.61 33.07 9.70
CA GLU A 27 4.25 33.41 8.33
C GLU A 27 4.15 32.11 7.53
N ARG A 28 2.95 31.81 7.04
CA ARG A 28 2.68 30.70 6.14
C ARG A 28 2.19 31.28 4.82
N THR A 29 2.95 31.05 3.75
CA THR A 29 2.47 31.35 2.41
C THR A 29 1.35 30.39 2.06
N TYR A 30 0.13 30.91 1.95
CA TYR A 30 -0.99 30.11 1.46
C TYR A 30 -0.79 29.76 -0.02
N PRO A 31 -1.19 28.55 -0.43
CA PRO A 31 -1.10 28.16 -1.83
C PRO A 31 -2.03 28.99 -2.69
N GLU A 32 -1.56 29.38 -3.88
CA GLU A 32 -2.36 30.05 -4.90
C GLU A 32 -3.70 29.29 -5.15
N PRO A 33 -4.85 29.98 -5.23
CA PRO A 33 -6.16 29.34 -5.39
C PRO A 33 -6.26 28.46 -6.64
N SER A 34 -5.49 28.76 -7.68
CA SER A 34 -5.43 28.01 -8.94
C SER A 34 -4.83 26.61 -8.80
N ARG A 35 -4.06 26.35 -7.74
CA ARG A 35 -3.44 25.05 -7.44
C ARG A 35 -4.40 24.08 -6.76
N ILE A 36 -5.51 24.58 -6.23
CA ILE A 36 -6.52 23.79 -5.54
C ILE A 36 -7.72 23.58 -6.47
N ILE A 37 -8.17 22.33 -6.56
CA ILE A 37 -9.40 21.98 -7.27
C ILE A 37 -10.27 21.15 -6.34
N ILE A 38 -11.54 21.54 -6.23
CA ILE A 38 -12.51 20.81 -5.41
C ILE A 38 -13.28 19.84 -6.28
N TYR A 39 -13.30 18.58 -5.86
CA TYR A 39 -14.05 17.52 -6.51
C TYR A 39 -15.20 17.02 -5.64
N ARG A 40 -16.33 16.74 -6.29
CA ARG A 40 -17.45 16.04 -5.70
C ARG A 40 -17.44 14.60 -6.17
N ILE A 41 -17.43 13.68 -5.22
CA ILE A 41 -17.41 12.24 -5.43
C ILE A 41 -18.79 11.72 -5.07
N GLN A 42 -19.40 11.02 -6.00
CA GLN A 42 -20.66 10.32 -5.79
C GLN A 42 -20.49 8.90 -6.34
N VAL A 43 -20.22 7.96 -5.43
CA VAL A 43 -20.03 6.53 -5.76
C VAL A 43 -21.08 5.74 -4.97
N SER A 44 -22.10 5.24 -5.67
CA SER A 44 -23.20 4.48 -5.08
C SER A 44 -23.86 5.26 -3.92
N ALA A 45 -23.81 4.75 -2.68
CA ALA A 45 -24.34 5.40 -1.49
C ALA A 45 -23.35 6.37 -0.80
N PHE A 46 -22.12 6.47 -1.29
CA PHE A 46 -21.08 7.32 -0.73
C PHE A 46 -21.00 8.65 -1.48
N SER A 47 -21.16 9.75 -0.73
CA SER A 47 -20.94 11.11 -1.20
C SER A 47 -19.86 11.77 -0.37
N ALA A 48 -18.81 12.25 -1.02
CA ALA A 48 -17.75 13.02 -0.37
C ALA A 48 -17.31 14.19 -1.23
N THR A 49 -16.68 15.17 -0.60
CA THR A 49 -16.08 16.31 -1.28
C THR A 49 -14.62 16.35 -0.90
N TRP A 50 -13.73 16.32 -1.90
CA TRP A 50 -12.29 16.32 -1.68
C TRP A 50 -11.66 17.56 -2.31
N ALA A 51 -10.72 18.17 -1.60
CA ALA A 51 -9.83 19.17 -2.16
C ALA A 51 -8.57 18.48 -2.67
N VAL A 52 -8.12 18.86 -3.87
CA VAL A 52 -6.86 18.35 -4.44
C VAL A 52 -5.92 19.51 -4.69
N LEU A 53 -4.72 19.44 -4.11
CA LEU A 53 -3.63 20.39 -4.30
C LEU A 53 -2.62 19.82 -5.31
N ASP A 54 -2.28 20.61 -6.33
CA ASP A 54 -1.33 20.29 -7.42
C ASP A 54 -1.62 18.97 -8.15
N GLY A 55 -2.88 18.51 -8.14
CA GLY A 55 -3.25 17.23 -8.73
C GLY A 55 -2.68 16.00 -8.01
N ARG A 56 -2.11 16.16 -6.81
CA ARG A 56 -1.43 15.07 -6.08
C ARG A 56 -1.95 14.86 -4.67
N TRP A 57 -2.10 15.92 -3.90
CA TRP A 57 -2.44 15.82 -2.48
C TRP A 57 -3.94 15.99 -2.30
N VAL A 58 -4.59 15.00 -1.67
CA VAL A 58 -6.03 14.96 -1.49
C VAL A 58 -6.36 15.11 -0.02
N GLU A 59 -7.26 16.03 0.29
CA GLU A 59 -7.79 16.22 1.63
C GLU A 59 -9.32 16.06 1.60
N ASN A 60 -9.86 15.40 2.61
CA ASN A 60 -11.30 15.26 2.77
C ASN A 60 -11.89 16.53 3.38
N ILE A 61 -12.94 17.09 2.76
CA ILE A 61 -13.68 18.22 3.31
C ILE A 61 -14.86 17.68 4.12
N PRO A 62 -14.79 17.64 5.47
CA PRO A 62 -15.83 17.03 6.29
C PRO A 62 -17.15 17.79 6.25
N ASN A 63 -17.11 19.12 6.08
CA ASN A 63 -18.30 19.96 6.13
C ASN A 63 -18.39 20.92 4.93
N PRO A 64 -18.84 20.43 3.77
CA PRO A 64 -18.88 21.23 2.55
C PRO A 64 -19.77 22.48 2.63
N SER A 65 -20.76 22.52 3.53
CA SER A 65 -21.73 23.62 3.63
C SER A 65 -21.09 24.97 3.96
N TRP A 66 -20.04 25.00 4.77
CA TRP A 66 -19.31 26.23 5.13
C TRP A 66 -17.93 26.32 4.49
N THR A 67 -17.27 25.19 4.22
CA THR A 67 -15.96 25.20 3.55
C THR A 67 -16.08 25.64 2.09
N LEU A 68 -17.09 25.20 1.34
CA LEU A 68 -17.20 25.56 -0.09
C LEU A 68 -17.40 27.07 -0.34
N PRO A 69 -18.29 27.78 0.39
CA PRO A 69 -18.39 29.24 0.27
C PRO A 69 -17.08 29.96 0.57
N LEU A 70 -16.34 29.50 1.59
CA LEU A 70 -15.04 30.07 1.96
C LEU A 70 -14.00 29.86 0.86
N MET A 71 -13.87 28.64 0.33
CA MET A 71 -12.94 28.33 -0.76
C MET A 71 -13.31 29.05 -2.05
N LYS A 72 -14.61 29.26 -2.31
CA LYS A 72 -15.08 30.06 -3.44
C LYS A 72 -14.67 31.53 -3.29
N ALA A 73 -14.78 32.11 -2.10
CA ALA A 73 -14.31 33.48 -1.81
C ALA A 73 -12.78 33.59 -1.95
N TYR A 74 -12.05 32.52 -1.62
CA TYR A 74 -10.61 32.41 -1.86
C TYR A 74 -10.24 32.34 -3.35
N GLY A 75 -11.20 32.03 -4.24
CA GLY A 75 -10.97 31.95 -5.70
C GLY A 75 -10.71 30.53 -6.21
N VAL A 76 -10.98 29.50 -5.40
CA VAL A 76 -10.80 28.08 -5.77
C VAL A 76 -11.88 27.65 -6.76
N LYS A 77 -11.49 26.86 -7.76
CA LYS A 77 -12.41 26.29 -8.75
C LYS A 77 -13.10 25.04 -8.20
N GLY A 78 -14.41 24.94 -8.36
CA GLY A 78 -15.19 23.74 -8.05
C GLY A 78 -16.58 24.02 -7.48
N PRO A 79 -17.36 22.97 -7.17
CA PRO A 79 -17.00 21.55 -7.27
C PRO A 79 -17.16 20.96 -8.68
N THR A 80 -16.20 20.14 -9.12
CA THR A 80 -16.22 19.38 -10.39
C THR A 80 -16.31 17.86 -10.14
N SER A 81 -16.61 17.06 -11.17
CA SER A 81 -16.60 15.60 -11.06
C SER A 81 -15.18 15.03 -10.95
N TRP A 82 -15.01 13.91 -10.25
CA TRP A 82 -13.72 13.22 -10.11
C TRP A 82 -13.13 12.86 -11.50
N PRO A 83 -11.87 13.23 -11.80
CA PRO A 83 -11.27 12.96 -13.11
C PRO A 83 -11.05 11.48 -13.37
N ILE A 84 -11.08 11.08 -14.65
CA ILE A 84 -10.82 9.68 -15.05
C ILE A 84 -9.33 9.31 -14.99
N ASP A 85 -8.44 10.29 -15.13
CA ASP A 85 -6.99 10.10 -15.08
C ASP A 85 -6.49 9.84 -13.66
N PHE A 86 -7.30 10.18 -12.65
CA PHE A 86 -6.97 9.96 -11.25
C PHE A 86 -7.28 8.51 -10.83
N PRO A 87 -6.61 7.98 -9.79
CA PRO A 87 -6.97 6.67 -9.25
C PRO A 87 -8.44 6.65 -8.83
N LYS A 88 -9.03 5.46 -8.84
CA LYS A 88 -10.46 5.30 -8.54
C LYS A 88 -10.76 5.86 -7.15
N ALA A 89 -11.88 6.57 -7.02
CA ALA A 89 -12.28 7.18 -5.75
C ALA A 89 -12.31 6.16 -4.59
N GLU A 90 -12.74 4.92 -4.81
CA GLU A 90 -12.71 3.85 -3.81
C GLU A 90 -11.30 3.57 -3.25
N GLN A 91 -10.27 3.65 -4.11
CA GLN A 91 -8.88 3.41 -3.71
C GLN A 91 -8.34 4.57 -2.87
N VAL A 92 -8.73 5.80 -3.22
CA VAL A 92 -8.39 7.01 -2.44
C VAL A 92 -9.13 7.00 -1.10
N GLN A 93 -10.39 6.57 -1.08
CA GLN A 93 -11.14 6.39 0.16
C GLN A 93 -10.47 5.37 1.09
N LEU A 94 -10.05 4.21 0.57
CA LEU A 94 -9.30 3.22 1.33
C LEU A 94 -7.97 3.77 1.85
N ALA A 95 -7.31 4.64 1.07
CA ALA A 95 -6.06 5.27 1.46
C ALA A 95 -6.19 6.18 2.69
N PHE A 96 -7.34 6.83 2.90
CA PHE A 96 -7.60 7.61 4.13
C PHE A 96 -7.60 6.77 5.41
N PHE A 97 -7.87 5.46 5.31
CA PHE A 97 -7.89 4.53 6.45
C PHE A 97 -6.58 3.76 6.65
N MET A 98 -5.56 4.01 5.82
CA MET A 98 -4.26 3.35 5.96
C MET A 98 -3.43 4.00 7.09
N PRO A 99 -2.48 3.27 7.71
CA PRO A 99 -1.57 3.86 8.68
C PRO A 99 -0.75 4.99 8.04
N LYS A 100 -0.44 6.04 8.81
CA LYS A 100 0.40 7.15 8.32
C LYS A 100 1.84 6.67 8.06
N GLY A 101 2.49 7.19 7.02
CA GLY A 101 3.92 6.94 6.79
C GLY A 101 4.41 7.25 5.37
N THR A 102 5.73 7.25 5.18
CA THR A 102 6.36 7.56 3.87
C THR A 102 6.05 6.53 2.79
N THR A 103 5.88 5.26 3.16
CA THR A 103 5.51 4.17 2.25
C THR A 103 4.00 3.97 2.13
N SER A 104 3.22 4.71 2.92
CA SER A 104 1.77 4.65 2.92
C SER A 104 1.22 5.85 2.14
N PRO A 105 0.06 5.71 1.47
CA PRO A 105 -0.64 6.84 0.87
C PRO A 105 -0.96 7.97 1.83
N LEU A 106 -1.22 7.69 3.12
CA LEU A 106 -1.63 8.69 4.10
C LEU A 106 -0.44 9.43 4.74
N GLY A 107 -0.57 10.75 4.82
CA GLY A 107 0.37 11.67 5.47
C GLY A 107 1.24 12.43 4.48
N ASN A 108 1.66 13.63 4.86
CA ASN A 108 2.60 14.43 4.08
C ASN A 108 3.86 14.68 4.94
N PRO A 109 5.08 14.44 4.42
CA PRO A 109 6.32 14.69 5.18
C PRO A 109 6.47 16.14 5.66
N GLU A 110 5.90 17.11 4.95
CA GLU A 110 6.00 18.53 5.28
C GLU A 110 4.91 19.03 6.24
N PHE A 111 3.72 18.44 6.19
CA PHE A 111 2.54 18.88 6.94
C PHE A 111 2.19 17.97 8.13
N GLY A 112 3.09 17.03 8.47
CA GLY A 112 3.03 16.23 9.69
C GLY A 112 1.77 15.36 9.78
N ASP A 113 0.87 15.73 10.69
CA ASP A 113 -0.27 14.91 11.12
C ASP A 113 -1.55 15.09 10.31
N GLU A 114 -1.58 16.00 9.35
CA GLU A 114 -2.78 16.26 8.56
C GLU A 114 -3.20 15.01 7.75
N PRO A 115 -4.51 14.69 7.68
CA PRO A 115 -5.02 13.50 7.00
C PRO A 115 -5.06 13.71 5.48
N VAL A 116 -3.89 13.89 4.88
CA VAL A 116 -3.71 14.13 3.45
C VAL A 116 -3.27 12.84 2.76
N VAL A 117 -3.93 12.50 1.65
CA VAL A 117 -3.59 11.33 0.82
C VAL A 117 -2.78 11.76 -0.39
N ASP A 118 -1.71 11.02 -0.68
CA ASP A 118 -0.88 11.22 -1.86
C ASP A 118 -1.31 10.30 -3.01
N LEU A 119 -1.86 10.87 -4.08
CA LEU A 119 -2.32 10.15 -5.28
C LEU A 119 -1.18 9.40 -5.97
N GLU A 120 0.02 9.97 -6.04
CA GLU A 120 1.16 9.29 -6.67
C GLU A 120 1.54 8.05 -5.88
N THR A 121 1.50 8.11 -4.54
CA THR A 121 1.76 6.94 -3.69
C THR A 121 0.66 5.89 -3.82
N VAL A 122 -0.61 6.29 -4.02
CA VAL A 122 -1.70 5.36 -4.34
C VAL A 122 -1.43 4.64 -5.66
N VAL A 123 -1.03 5.35 -6.72
CA VAL A 123 -0.70 4.77 -8.03
C VAL A 123 0.53 3.87 -7.94
N ALA A 124 1.60 4.31 -7.26
CA ALA A 124 2.81 3.52 -7.05
C ALA A 124 2.52 2.20 -6.30
N THR A 125 1.66 2.26 -5.29
CA THR A 125 1.24 1.07 -4.53
C THR A 125 0.45 0.09 -5.41
N GLN A 126 -0.38 0.58 -6.34
CA GLN A 126 -1.12 -0.28 -7.27
C GLN A 126 -0.19 -0.95 -8.28
N ASN A 127 0.68 -0.16 -8.91
CA ASN A 127 1.67 -0.66 -9.86
C ASN A 127 2.54 -1.75 -9.21
N PHE A 128 3.03 -1.50 -7.98
CA PHE A 128 3.82 -2.47 -7.23
C PHE A 128 3.05 -3.78 -6.94
N LYS A 129 1.74 -3.69 -6.66
CA LYS A 129 0.87 -4.85 -6.43
C LYS A 129 0.55 -5.63 -7.71
N ASP A 130 0.55 -4.96 -8.86
CA ASP A 130 0.27 -5.56 -10.17
C ASP A 130 1.52 -6.13 -10.86
N GLU A 131 2.74 -5.81 -10.39
CA GLU A 131 3.98 -6.43 -10.83
C GLU A 131 3.94 -7.97 -10.71
N SER A 132 4.42 -8.65 -11.76
CA SER A 132 4.57 -10.10 -11.80
C SER A 132 5.81 -10.54 -11.03
N VAL A 133 5.62 -11.45 -10.08
CA VAL A 133 6.70 -12.01 -9.25
C VAL A 133 6.66 -13.53 -9.35
N ARG A 134 7.85 -14.14 -9.46
CA ARG A 134 8.03 -15.59 -9.43
C ARG A 134 8.02 -16.05 -7.96
N THR A 135 7.10 -16.95 -7.62
CA THR A 135 6.91 -17.42 -6.25
C THR A 135 6.68 -18.94 -6.18
N ALA A 136 6.87 -19.50 -4.99
CA ALA A 136 6.54 -20.89 -4.69
C ALA A 136 5.02 -21.03 -4.51
N VAL A 137 4.47 -22.21 -4.78
CA VAL A 137 3.03 -22.45 -4.69
C VAL A 137 2.50 -22.20 -3.27
N PHE A 138 3.31 -22.52 -2.27
CA PHE A 138 2.99 -22.31 -0.86
C PHE A 138 2.80 -20.83 -0.46
N ASP A 139 3.49 -19.91 -1.14
CA ASP A 139 3.44 -18.47 -0.82
C ASP A 139 2.29 -17.74 -1.57
N LEU A 140 1.43 -18.50 -2.27
CA LEU A 140 0.22 -17.97 -2.86
C LEU A 140 -0.90 -17.87 -1.83
N ARG A 141 -1.64 -16.76 -1.85
CA ARG A 141 -2.85 -16.58 -1.07
C ARG A 141 -3.91 -17.57 -1.53
N ASP A 142 -4.65 -18.12 -0.57
CA ASP A 142 -5.76 -19.06 -0.76
C ASP A 142 -5.38 -20.40 -1.42
N VAL A 143 -4.08 -20.70 -1.55
CA VAL A 143 -3.60 -22.00 -2.01
C VAL A 143 -3.21 -22.84 -0.80
N LYS A 144 -3.94 -23.93 -0.58
CA LYS A 144 -3.58 -24.95 0.40
C LYS A 144 -3.03 -26.16 -0.33
N ILE A 145 -1.78 -26.51 -0.04
CA ILE A 145 -1.20 -27.77 -0.49
C ILE A 145 -1.79 -28.87 0.39
N ASP A 146 -2.39 -29.89 -0.23
CA ASP A 146 -2.90 -31.04 0.50
C ASP A 146 -1.74 -31.80 1.15
N HIS A 147 -1.87 -32.10 2.44
CA HIS A 147 -0.90 -32.88 3.21
C HIS A 147 -0.56 -34.23 2.58
N ARG A 148 -1.46 -34.78 1.75
CA ARG A 148 -1.25 -36.01 0.98
C ARG A 148 -0.04 -35.94 0.06
N VAL A 149 0.28 -34.77 -0.52
CA VAL A 149 1.44 -34.62 -1.41
C VAL A 149 2.73 -34.91 -0.65
N TRP A 150 2.85 -34.40 0.57
CA TRP A 150 3.98 -34.69 1.45
C TRP A 150 4.00 -36.15 1.91
N GLN A 151 2.84 -36.73 2.26
CA GLN A 151 2.74 -38.15 2.66
C GLN A 151 3.13 -39.12 1.53
N ILE A 152 2.70 -38.86 0.29
CA ILE A 152 3.05 -39.67 -0.88
C ILE A 152 4.56 -39.60 -1.14
N SER A 153 5.16 -38.40 -1.09
CA SER A 153 6.61 -38.24 -1.23
C SER A 153 7.37 -39.00 -0.14
N LEU A 154 6.95 -38.88 1.13
CA LEU A 154 7.56 -39.59 2.26
C LEU A 154 7.45 -41.11 2.08
N GLY A 155 6.28 -41.60 1.67
CA GLY A 155 6.03 -43.03 1.42
C GLY A 155 6.90 -43.61 0.31
N ILE A 156 7.02 -42.91 -0.83
CA ILE A 156 7.91 -43.33 -1.93
C ILE A 156 9.37 -43.34 -1.49
N THR A 157 9.78 -42.34 -0.70
CA THR A 157 11.15 -42.24 -0.18
C THR A 157 11.49 -43.42 0.73
N LEU A 158 10.59 -43.75 1.67
CA LEU A 158 10.76 -44.92 2.56
C LEU A 158 10.76 -46.24 1.79
N ALA A 159 9.89 -46.39 0.79
CA ALA A 159 9.85 -47.57 -0.07
C ALA A 159 11.17 -47.74 -0.85
N CYS A 160 11.70 -46.66 -1.45
CA CYS A 160 12.99 -46.69 -2.14
C CYS A 160 14.15 -47.05 -1.19
N PHE A 161 14.14 -46.52 0.04
CA PHE A 161 15.15 -46.84 1.04
C PHE A 161 15.11 -48.32 1.47
N ALA A 162 13.90 -48.88 1.65
CA ALA A 162 13.73 -50.30 1.95
C ALA A 162 14.19 -51.19 0.79
N LEU A 163 13.85 -50.82 -0.45
CA LEU A 163 14.29 -51.56 -1.65
C LEU A 163 15.83 -51.56 -1.80
N LEU A 164 16.50 -50.44 -1.52
CA LEU A 164 17.97 -50.38 -1.53
C LEU A 164 18.62 -51.30 -0.50
N ARG A 165 17.93 -51.63 0.59
CA ARG A 165 18.40 -52.58 1.62
C ARG A 165 18.15 -54.04 1.25
N LEU A 166 17.12 -54.32 0.46
CA LEU A 166 16.73 -55.67 0.04
C LEU A 166 17.45 -56.14 -1.23
N VAL A 167 17.86 -55.22 -2.11
CA VAL A 167 18.49 -55.56 -3.39
C VAL A 167 19.96 -55.99 -3.18
N PRO A 168 20.37 -57.19 -3.65
CA PRO A 168 21.75 -57.66 -3.59
C PRO A 168 22.73 -56.78 -4.38
N GLU A 169 23.98 -56.71 -3.93
CA GLU A 169 25.05 -55.89 -4.54
C GLU A 169 25.33 -56.24 -6.03
N GLU A 170 24.92 -57.42 -6.49
CA GLU A 170 25.13 -57.90 -7.86
C GLU A 170 24.33 -57.13 -8.92
N PHE A 171 23.24 -56.45 -8.54
CA PHE A 171 22.40 -55.69 -9.47
C PHE A 171 22.67 -54.17 -9.38
N SER A 172 23.83 -53.76 -9.86
CA SER A 172 24.29 -52.36 -9.83
C SER A 172 23.35 -51.40 -10.58
N GLU A 173 22.85 -51.78 -11.76
CA GLU A 173 21.93 -50.97 -12.58
C GLU A 173 20.61 -50.69 -11.85
N THR A 174 20.05 -51.71 -11.18
CA THR A 174 18.80 -51.60 -10.41
C THR A 174 18.97 -50.67 -9.22
N ARG A 175 20.10 -50.73 -8.51
CA ARG A 175 20.42 -49.80 -7.41
C ARG A 175 20.51 -48.35 -7.88
N ILE A 176 21.12 -48.10 -9.04
CA ILE A 176 21.22 -46.75 -9.63
C ILE A 176 19.82 -46.21 -9.92
N LEU A 177 18.95 -47.02 -10.54
CA LEU A 177 17.59 -46.61 -10.85
C LEU A 177 16.78 -46.26 -9.58
N ILE A 178 16.90 -47.08 -8.53
CA ILE A 178 16.24 -46.81 -7.24
C ILE A 178 16.81 -45.54 -6.58
N GLY A 179 18.12 -45.29 -6.70
CA GLY A 179 18.76 -44.06 -6.23
C GLY A 179 18.23 -42.80 -6.93
N ILE A 180 18.04 -42.86 -8.25
CA ILE A 180 17.43 -41.76 -9.03
C ILE A 180 15.98 -41.54 -8.58
N ALA A 181 15.21 -42.62 -8.40
CA ALA A 181 13.83 -42.54 -7.93
C ALA A 181 13.73 -41.94 -6.53
N LEU A 182 14.65 -42.28 -5.62
CA LEU A 182 14.75 -41.70 -4.28
C LEU A 182 14.98 -40.19 -4.34
N GLY A 183 15.95 -39.75 -5.15
CA GLY A 183 16.25 -38.33 -5.34
C GLY A 183 15.08 -37.55 -5.95
N ALA A 184 14.41 -38.13 -6.95
CA ALA A 184 13.24 -37.55 -7.57
C ALA A 184 12.05 -37.42 -6.58
N ALA A 185 11.82 -38.44 -5.74
CA ALA A 185 10.76 -38.45 -4.75
C ALA A 185 10.97 -37.40 -3.64
N MET A 186 12.20 -37.25 -3.15
CA MET A 186 12.55 -36.20 -2.18
C MET A 186 12.40 -34.81 -2.80
N THR A 187 12.92 -34.60 -4.01
CA THR A 187 12.86 -33.29 -4.70
C THR A 187 11.42 -32.90 -5.00
N GLY A 188 10.58 -33.85 -5.46
CA GLY A 188 9.18 -33.60 -5.80
C GLY A 188 8.32 -33.19 -4.61
N GLY A 189 8.57 -33.74 -3.41
CA GLY A 189 7.85 -33.37 -2.20
C GLY A 189 8.18 -31.97 -1.69
N VAL A 190 9.44 -31.54 -1.85
CA VAL A 190 9.92 -30.22 -1.37
C VAL A 190 9.68 -29.11 -2.39
N MET A 191 9.62 -29.43 -3.68
CA MET A 191 9.49 -28.47 -4.78
C MET A 191 8.37 -27.42 -4.60
N PRO A 192 7.13 -27.77 -4.17
CA PRO A 192 6.04 -26.80 -4.01
C PRO A 192 6.29 -25.73 -2.94
N TYR A 193 7.19 -26.00 -2.00
CA TYR A 193 7.48 -25.15 -0.85
C TYR A 193 8.68 -24.23 -1.08
N VAL A 194 9.68 -24.69 -1.84
CA VAL A 194 10.97 -23.99 -1.96
C VAL A 194 11.18 -23.37 -3.33
N VAL A 195 10.80 -24.08 -4.39
CA VAL A 195 11.16 -23.66 -5.75
C VAL A 195 10.14 -22.64 -6.23
N PRO A 196 10.55 -21.40 -6.55
CA PRO A 196 9.65 -20.46 -7.16
C PRO A 196 9.50 -20.86 -8.62
N PHE A 197 8.40 -21.46 -9.04
CA PHE A 197 8.17 -21.81 -10.45
C PHE A 197 6.86 -21.23 -11.00
N VAL A 198 6.02 -20.64 -10.14
CA VAL A 198 4.78 -20.00 -10.55
C VAL A 198 5.01 -18.49 -10.68
N THR A 199 4.55 -17.90 -11.77
CA THR A 199 4.54 -16.44 -11.93
C THR A 199 3.14 -15.92 -11.64
N THR A 200 3.01 -15.01 -10.68
CA THR A 200 1.71 -14.42 -10.31
C THR A 200 1.86 -12.92 -10.06
N LYS A 201 0.73 -12.21 -9.97
CA LYS A 201 0.72 -10.83 -9.49
C LYS A 201 1.03 -10.78 -8.00
N ARG A 202 1.83 -9.81 -7.57
CA ARG A 202 2.23 -9.62 -6.16
C ARG A 202 1.04 -9.52 -5.20
N ARG A 203 -0.10 -8.96 -5.63
CA ARG A 203 -1.33 -8.89 -4.82
C ARG A 203 -1.89 -10.25 -4.39
N ARG A 204 -1.51 -11.35 -5.06
CA ARG A 204 -1.95 -12.72 -4.77
C ARG A 204 -1.00 -13.46 -3.84
N LEU A 205 0.02 -12.81 -3.30
CA LEU A 205 0.90 -13.43 -2.30
C LEU A 205 0.19 -13.53 -0.94
N ALA A 206 0.52 -14.60 -0.20
CA ALA A 206 0.03 -14.82 1.15
C ALA A 206 0.55 -13.69 2.07
N GLN A 207 1.84 -13.35 1.95
CA GLN A 207 2.43 -12.23 2.66
C GLN A 207 2.13 -10.90 1.95
N ASN A 208 1.50 -9.97 2.67
CA ASN A 208 1.34 -8.60 2.19
C ASN A 208 2.70 -7.90 2.13
N GLN A 209 3.17 -7.60 0.93
CA GLN A 209 4.37 -6.79 0.72
C GLN A 209 3.98 -5.31 0.61
N TYR A 210 4.67 -4.46 1.37
CA TYR A 210 4.51 -3.01 1.33
C TYR A 210 5.40 -2.38 0.26
N LEU A 211 5.04 -1.18 -0.19
CA LEU A 211 5.85 -0.40 -1.12
C LEU A 211 7.23 -0.12 -0.49
N PRO A 212 8.34 -0.53 -1.12
CA PRO A 212 9.67 -0.24 -0.60
C PRO A 212 9.91 1.28 -0.52
N ARG A 213 10.59 1.74 0.54
CA ARG A 213 10.87 3.17 0.74
C ARG A 213 11.58 3.84 -0.44
N ALA A 214 12.49 3.12 -1.11
CA ALA A 214 13.21 3.60 -2.28
C ALA A 214 12.31 3.86 -3.51
N ARG A 215 11.11 3.27 -3.56
CA ARG A 215 10.13 3.47 -4.64
C ARG A 215 8.96 4.37 -4.21
N ALA A 216 8.96 4.86 -2.97
CA ALA A 216 7.90 5.71 -2.46
C ALA A 216 8.10 7.15 -2.99
N PRO A 217 7.11 7.74 -3.71
CA PRO A 217 7.23 9.09 -4.26
C PRO A 217 7.58 10.16 -3.20
N LYS A 218 7.03 10.00 -1.98
CA LYS A 218 7.30 10.87 -0.84
C LYS A 218 8.76 10.92 -0.39
N ASN A 219 9.54 9.86 -0.65
CA ASN A 219 10.92 9.77 -0.18
C ASN A 219 11.88 10.65 -1.00
N ASN A 220 11.54 10.96 -2.27
CA ASN A 220 12.40 11.75 -3.15
C ASN A 220 12.27 13.27 -2.91
N GLN A 221 11.41 13.69 -1.98
CA GLN A 221 11.12 15.10 -1.69
C GLN A 221 11.68 15.57 -0.35
N SER A 222 12.21 14.65 0.47
CA SER A 222 12.78 14.97 1.79
C SER A 222 14.29 15.23 1.78
N THR A 223 14.88 15.48 0.61
CA THR A 223 16.30 15.82 0.40
C THR A 223 16.39 17.15 -0.33
#